data_AF-A0A4P7LBB0-F1
#
_entry.id   AF-A0A4P7LBB0-F1
#
_cell.length_a   1.000
_cell.length_b   1.000
_cell.length_c   1.000
_cell.angle_alpha   90.00
_cell.angle_beta   90.00
_cell.angle_gamma   90.00
#
_symmetry.space_group_name_H-M   'P 1'
#
loop_
_entity.id
_entity.type
_entity.pdbx_description
1 polymer ?
#
loop_
_entity_poly.entity_id
_entity_poly.type
_entity_poly.pdbx_seq_one_letter_code
_entity_poly.pdbx_strand_id
1 'polypeptide(L)' 'MSTLIIRDLAGYRTLDTSAMSSIHGGIYRTPPQILAFELTHLPATPDGRVLGTDGQLHVPVI' A
#
# COMPACT_ATOMS: atom_id res chain seq x y z
N MET A 1 17.56 -24.54 -21.59
CA MET A 1 16.87 -23.24 -21.69
C MET A 1 15.37 -23.51 -21.64
N SER A 2 14.74 -23.27 -20.50
CA SER A 2 13.30 -23.52 -20.31
C SER A 2 12.52 -22.24 -20.61
N THR A 3 11.88 -22.21 -21.77
CA THR A 3 10.93 -21.16 -22.15
C THR A 3 9.64 -21.33 -21.35
N LEU A 4 9.27 -20.33 -20.54
CA LEU A 4 8.00 -20.33 -19.81
C LEU A 4 6.90 -19.85 -20.76
N ILE A 5 6.10 -20.77 -21.30
CA ILE A 5 4.94 -20.43 -22.14
C ILE A 5 3.72 -20.30 -21.22
N ILE A 6 3.31 -19.07 -20.94
CA ILE A 6 2.08 -18.80 -20.19
C ILE A 6 0.91 -19.03 -21.16
N ARG A 7 0.33 -20.23 -21.13
CA ARG A 7 -0.91 -20.54 -21.84
C ARG A 7 -2.07 -19.96 -21.05
N ASP A 8 -2.83 -19.10 -21.70
CA ASP A 8 -4.10 -18.54 -21.24
C ASP A 8 -4.04 -17.87 -19.86
N LEU A 9 -3.73 -16.57 -19.86
CA LEU A 9 -4.16 -15.72 -18.76
C LEU A 9 -5.70 -15.64 -18.80
N ALA A 10 -6.35 -16.57 -18.11
CA ALA A 10 -7.79 -16.70 -18.09
C ALA A 10 -8.44 -15.42 -17.54
N GLY A 11 -8.96 -14.60 -18.45
CA GLY A 11 -9.88 -13.51 -18.15
C GLY A 11 -9.19 -12.18 -17.85
N TYR A 12 -9.07 -11.35 -18.89
CA TYR A 12 -9.16 -9.90 -18.69
C TYR A 12 -10.60 -9.59 -18.24
N ARG A 13 -10.86 -9.71 -16.94
CA ARG A 13 -12.07 -9.14 -16.37
C ARG A 13 -11.86 -7.62 -16.34
N THR A 14 -12.77 -6.88 -16.96
CA THR A 14 -12.83 -5.43 -16.77
C THR A 14 -12.94 -5.20 -15.27
N LEU A 15 -11.94 -4.53 -14.71
CA LEU A 15 -11.94 -4.22 -13.28
C LEU A 15 -13.15 -3.33 -13.01
N ASP A 16 -13.97 -3.73 -12.04
CA ASP A 16 -15.11 -2.93 -11.61
C ASP A 16 -14.60 -1.60 -11.07
N THR A 17 -14.85 -0.53 -11.82
CA THR A 17 -14.40 0.82 -11.51
C THR A 17 -14.99 1.32 -10.19
N SER A 18 -16.19 0.89 -9.84
CA SER A 18 -16.84 1.22 -8.58
C SER A 18 -16.14 0.52 -7.42
N ALA A 19 -15.88 -0.79 -7.53
CA ALA A 19 -15.12 -1.54 -6.54
C ALA A 19 -13.70 -0.99 -6.38
N MET A 20 -13.01 -0.67 -7.48
CA MET A 20 -11.68 -0.04 -7.45
C MET A 20 -11.69 1.33 -6.78
N SER A 21 -12.71 2.15 -7.03
CA SER A 21 -12.85 3.47 -6.39
C SER A 21 -13.10 3.38 -4.88
N SER A 22 -13.69 2.27 -4.43
CA SER A 22 -13.96 1.99 -3.02
C SER A 22 -12.75 1.42 -2.25
N ILE A 23 -11.66 1.07 -2.95
CA ILE A 23 -10.39 0.70 -2.32
C ILE A 23 -9.78 1.97 -1.74
N HIS A 24 -10.05 2.22 -0.46
CA HIS A 24 -9.43 3.29 0.32
C HIS A 24 -8.21 2.73 1.07
N GLY A 25 -7.26 2.23 0.31
CA GLY A 25 -5.92 1.90 0.77
C GLY A 25 -4.97 2.45 -0.28
N GLY A 26 -4.31 3.57 0.05
CA GLY A 26 -3.71 4.47 -0.92
C GLY A 26 -3.00 3.74 -2.04
N ILE A 27 -3.54 3.87 -3.25
CA ILE A 27 -2.86 3.49 -4.48
C ILE A 27 -1.46 4.10 -4.36
N TYR A 28 -0.41 3.28 -4.40
CA TYR A 28 1.01 3.65 -4.16
C TYR A 28 1.53 3.75 -2.71
N ARG A 29 0.77 3.33 -1.69
CA ARG A 29 1.30 3.22 -0.31
C ARG A 29 1.93 1.86 -0.05
N THR A 30 3.07 1.85 0.62
CA THR A 30 3.75 0.61 1.02
C THR A 30 3.05 -0.01 2.24
N PRO A 31 3.20 -1.32 2.49
CA PRO A 31 2.65 -1.94 3.70
C PRO A 31 3.11 -1.27 5.01
N PRO A 32 4.38 -0.88 5.20
CA PRO A 32 4.82 -0.13 6.38
C PRO A 32 4.11 1.22 6.53
N GLN A 33 3.87 1.93 5.43
CA GLN A 33 3.18 3.23 5.44
C GLN A 33 1.71 3.09 5.83
N ILE A 34 1.05 2.02 5.36
CA ILE A 34 -0.35 1.73 5.71
C ILE A 34 -0.45 1.42 7.21
N LEU A 35 0.38 0.50 7.71
CA LEU A 35 0.39 0.13 9.13
C LEU A 35 0.68 1.34 10.03
N ALA A 36 1.65 2.16 9.67
CA ALA A 36 1.99 3.36 10.44
C ALA A 36 0.82 4.35 10.53
N PHE A 37 0.08 4.52 9.43
CA PHE A 37 -1.14 5.33 9.41
C PHE A 37 -2.26 4.72 10.27
N GLU A 38 -2.46 3.40 10.21
CA GLU A 38 -3.48 2.71 11.02
C GLU A 38 -3.21 2.83 12.52
N LEU A 39 -1.93 2.77 12.93
CA LEU A 39 -1.53 2.91 14.34
C LEU A 39 -1.65 4.34 14.85
N THR A 40 -1.20 5.31 14.05
CA THR A 40 -1.00 6.70 14.53
C THR A 40 -2.05 7.69 14.03
N HIS A 41 -2.79 7.33 12.98
CA HIS A 41 -3.69 8.22 12.25
C HIS A 41 -2.98 9.46 11.65
N LEU A 42 -1.66 9.39 11.49
CA LEU A 42 -0.82 10.45 10.96
C LEU A 42 -0.21 10.04 9.61
N PRO A 43 0.07 11.00 8.70
CA PRO A 43 0.79 10.72 7.47
C PRO A 43 2.15 10.07 7.76
N ALA A 44 2.39 8.92 7.12
CA ALA A 44 3.64 8.19 7.23
C ALA A 44 4.45 8.25 5.92
N THR A 45 5.76 8.15 6.04
CA THR A 45 6.68 7.95 4.90
C THR A 45 6.55 6.54 4.32
N PRO A 46 7.09 6.26 3.11
CA PRO A 46 7.08 4.92 2.53
C PRO A 46 7.80 3.84 3.36
N ASP A 47 8.70 4.22 4.26
CA ASP A 47 9.35 3.34 5.23
C ASP A 47 8.58 3.23 6.57
N GLY A 48 7.42 3.86 6.68
CA GLY A 48 6.53 3.75 7.85
C GLY A 48 6.88 4.68 9.00
N ARG A 49 7.60 5.78 8.76
CA ARG A 49 7.94 6.76 9.80
C ARG A 49 6.93 7.91 9.81
N VAL A 50 6.65 8.42 11.01
CA VAL A 50 5.67 9.47 11.26
C VAL A 50 6.36 10.67 11.90
N LEU A 51 5.90 11.89 11.58
CA LEU A 51 6.43 13.11 12.16
C LEU A 51 5.97 13.24 13.63
N GLY A 52 6.93 13.21 14.55
CA GLY A 52 6.71 13.41 15.97
C GLY A 52 6.58 14.88 16.35
N THR A 53 6.19 15.14 17.60
CA THR A 53 6.05 16.50 18.16
C THR A 53 7.40 17.21 18.32
N ASP A 54 8.49 16.47 18.30
CA ASP A 54 9.86 16.97 18.29
C ASP A 54 10.33 17.39 16.88
N GLY A 55 9.47 17.28 15.87
CA GLY A 55 9.79 17.59 14.48
C GLY A 55 10.68 16.53 13.81
N GLN A 56 10.82 15.34 14.40
CA GLN A 56 11.63 14.25 13.85
C GLN A 56 10.76 13.09 13.36
N LEU A 57 11.33 12.25 12.49
CA LEU A 57 10.65 11.06 11.96
C LEU A 57 10.89 9.84 12.85
N HIS A 58 9.81 9.26 13.38
CA HIS A 58 9.85 8.10 14.29
C HIS A 58 9.15 6.90 13.68
N VAL A 59 9.62 5.70 14.01
CA VAL A 59 8.90 4.45 13.70
C VAL A 59 7.83 4.26 14.80
N PRO A 60 6.54 4.13 14.45
CA PRO A 60 5.50 3.83 15.42
C PRO A 60 5.75 2.49 16.09
N VAL A 61 5.69 2.44 17.42
CA VAL A 61 5.84 1.21 18.19
C VAL A 61 4.44 0.65 18.47
N ILE A 62 4.28 -0.66 18.28
CA ILE A 62 3.05 -1.41 18.58
C ILE A 62 2.92 -1.59 20.10
#